data_AF-V7FIA9-F1
#
_entry.id   AF-V7FIA9-F1
#
_cell.length_a   1.000
_cell.length_b   1.000
_cell.length_c   1.000
_cell.angle_alpha   90.00
_cell.angle_beta   90.00
_cell.angle_gamma   90.00
#
_symmetry.space_group_name_H-M   'P 1'
#
loop_
_entity.id
_entity.type
_entity.pdbx_description
1 polymer ?
#
loop_
_entity_poly.entity_id
_entity_poly.type
_entity_poly.pdbx_seq_one_letter_code
_entity_poly.pdbx_strand_id
1 'polypeptide(L)'
;MRRPLDFMRRLRPAEHCGLPPQKKPRYGMVRGAFLAVVATLTASALAGAPQPAGLATSRTDLTPKDLARVIAITRPTSDFSKPEQFELMQGGAGTSKKDVNKDAFSQSSANISFEEEGTFKLGNAIFRKNWVSSPSSTQASDGLGPLFNERACQNCHLKDGRGHPPQGDSGTTSMFLRLARQASTEEEEAALADHKVLNFPDPVYGTQLQELAVPGLQGEGRMHVDYQDEKVKLADGSTVSLRKPSYSVEGLAYGPLDPHTTLSPRMTPPMIGLGLVEQIAPADILARADAADRDGDGISGRPNIIRDGSSGELTLGRFGWKAQAASIRQQSADAFAGDIGISTPEVPKHWGDCTSGEKTCLALPNGVQERLGPVEAPPPIMDLVTFYSQNLAVPARRGLDRPDVLAGKKLFYDMGCISCHTPKFVTRRGTPNKAQAFQLIWPYSDFLLHDMGPGLADGQAVGEATGSEWRTPPLWGIGLTQTVSGNTFFLHDGRARSLAEAILWHGGEGQKARDRFAAADAADRDALIKFLESL
;
A
#
# COMPACT_ATOMS: atom_id res chain seq x y z
N MET A 1 -35.55 45.53 -64.29
CA MET A 1 -34.97 46.80 -63.78
C MET A 1 -33.80 46.40 -62.89
N ARG A 2 -32.53 46.79 -63.02
CA ARG A 2 -31.78 47.74 -63.86
C ARG A 2 -30.46 47.07 -64.29
N ARG A 3 -29.93 47.60 -65.39
CA ARG A 3 -28.76 47.28 -66.24
C ARG A 3 -27.46 47.95 -65.67
N PRO A 4 -26.27 47.95 -66.33
CA PRO A 4 -25.27 46.87 -66.49
C PRO A 4 -23.79 47.44 -66.43
N LEU A 5 -22.83 46.77 -67.11
CA LEU A 5 -21.51 47.19 -67.65
C LEU A 5 -20.29 46.59 -66.93
N ASP A 6 -19.61 45.56 -67.47
CA ASP A 6 -18.64 45.49 -68.60
C ASP A 6 -17.36 46.35 -68.43
N PHE A 7 -16.19 45.71 -68.39
CA PHE A 7 -15.25 45.68 -69.52
C PHE A 7 -14.00 44.80 -69.30
N MET A 8 -13.51 44.22 -70.40
CA MET A 8 -12.35 43.35 -70.58
C MET A 8 -11.01 44.10 -70.82
N ARG A 9 -9.91 43.28 -70.79
CA ARG A 9 -8.58 43.34 -71.50
C ARG A 9 -7.37 43.71 -70.63
N ARG A 10 -6.30 42.88 -70.50
CA ARG A 10 -5.23 42.42 -71.46
C ARG A 10 -4.44 43.63 -72.02
N LEU A 11 -3.09 43.77 -72.04
CA LEU A 11 -1.86 42.94 -72.07
C LEU A 11 -0.67 43.84 -71.57
N ARG A 12 0.38 43.37 -70.85
CA ARG A 12 1.80 43.01 -71.27
C ARG A 12 2.48 43.97 -72.29
N PRO A 13 3.85 44.15 -72.37
CA PRO A 13 4.92 43.14 -72.11
C PRO A 13 6.29 43.66 -71.56
N ALA A 14 7.17 42.75 -71.05
CA ALA A 14 8.55 42.37 -71.52
C ALA A 14 9.69 43.25 -70.92
N GLU A 15 10.92 42.82 -70.62
CA GLU A 15 11.91 41.86 -71.18
C GLU A 15 12.84 41.36 -70.02
N HIS A 16 13.19 40.07 -69.87
CA HIS A 16 14.17 39.22 -70.59
C HIS A 16 15.67 39.42 -70.24
N CYS A 17 16.26 38.38 -69.65
CA CYS A 17 17.61 37.77 -69.84
C CYS A 17 18.00 37.01 -68.56
N GLY A 18 18.42 35.75 -68.53
CA GLY A 18 18.77 34.77 -69.55
C GLY A 18 18.89 33.35 -68.94
N LEU A 19 18.75 32.38 -69.83
CA LEU A 19 18.77 30.90 -69.75
C LEU A 19 20.17 30.30 -69.43
N PRO A 20 20.44 28.96 -69.47
CA PRO A 20 19.66 27.70 -69.32
C PRO A 20 20.44 26.66 -68.43
N PRO A 21 20.41 25.30 -68.58
CA PRO A 21 19.48 24.34 -69.22
C PRO A 21 19.08 23.07 -68.41
N GLN A 22 17.93 22.50 -68.80
CA GLN A 22 17.66 21.09 -69.19
C GLN A 22 17.98 19.93 -68.22
N LYS A 23 17.29 18.79 -68.21
CA LYS A 23 16.07 18.23 -68.83
C LYS A 23 15.87 16.90 -68.09
N LYS A 24 14.64 16.56 -67.71
CA LYS A 24 14.23 15.17 -67.50
C LYS A 24 13.80 14.58 -68.86
N PRO A 25 14.09 13.30 -69.15
CA PRO A 25 13.30 12.54 -70.11
C PRO A 25 12.26 11.68 -69.38
N ARG A 26 11.21 11.35 -70.11
CA ARG A 26 10.10 10.49 -69.71
C ARG A 26 9.90 9.46 -70.83
N TYR A 27 9.46 8.27 -70.41
CA TYR A 27 8.81 7.18 -71.17
C TYR A 27 9.63 6.04 -71.77
N GLY A 28 9.19 4.83 -71.43
CA GLY A 28 9.52 3.56 -72.08
C GLY A 28 9.07 2.35 -71.26
N MET A 29 7.86 1.86 -71.49
CA MET A 29 7.31 0.56 -71.03
C MET A 29 7.98 -0.55 -71.88
N VAL A 30 8.35 -1.75 -71.41
CA VAL A 30 7.52 -2.98 -71.33
C VAL A 30 8.39 -4.19 -70.87
N ARG A 31 7.84 -4.97 -69.91
CA ARG A 31 8.02 -6.42 -69.55
C ARG A 31 9.39 -7.01 -69.15
N GLY A 32 9.38 -7.56 -67.94
CA GLY A 32 10.21 -8.69 -67.50
C GLY A 32 9.88 -9.04 -66.05
N ALA A 33 9.30 -10.22 -65.82
CA ALA A 33 8.74 -10.67 -64.54
C ALA A 33 9.76 -10.71 -63.39
N PHE A 34 9.39 -10.27 -62.18
CA PHE A 34 9.89 -10.79 -60.90
C PHE A 34 8.97 -10.34 -59.74
N LEU A 35 8.49 -11.33 -58.97
CA LEU A 35 7.81 -11.34 -57.64
C LEU A 35 7.16 -10.03 -57.10
N ALA A 36 5.83 -9.94 -56.96
CA ALA A 36 4.97 -10.51 -55.90
C ALA A 36 5.08 -9.84 -54.50
N VAL A 37 4.02 -9.07 -54.16
CA VAL A 37 3.41 -8.82 -52.81
C VAL A 37 4.23 -7.93 -51.84
N VAL A 38 3.93 -6.62 -51.70
CA VAL A 38 2.87 -5.96 -50.89
C VAL A 38 3.02 -6.15 -49.37
N ALA A 39 3.24 -5.01 -48.69
CA ALA A 39 2.96 -4.70 -47.27
C ALA A 39 3.67 -5.51 -46.17
N THR A 40 4.70 -4.89 -45.59
CA THR A 40 5.09 -5.13 -44.19
C THR A 40 5.03 -3.81 -43.42
N LEU A 41 3.84 -3.50 -42.92
CA LEU A 41 3.63 -2.67 -41.74
C LEU A 41 3.53 -3.63 -40.53
N THR A 42 3.96 -3.13 -39.37
CA THR A 42 3.81 -3.67 -38.01
C THR A 42 4.61 -4.92 -37.63
N ALA A 43 5.73 -4.69 -36.94
CA ALA A 43 6.09 -5.41 -35.71
C ALA A 43 7.28 -4.69 -35.04
N SER A 44 7.08 -3.46 -34.57
CA SER A 44 7.95 -2.94 -33.51
C SER A 44 7.58 -3.71 -32.26
N ALA A 45 8.45 -4.63 -31.85
CA ALA A 45 8.31 -5.37 -30.62
C ALA A 45 8.07 -4.40 -29.45
N LEU A 46 6.88 -4.48 -28.86
CA LEU A 46 6.63 -4.04 -27.49
C LEU A 46 7.52 -4.91 -26.60
N ALA A 47 8.75 -4.48 -26.37
CA ALA A 47 9.55 -4.98 -25.28
C ALA A 47 8.91 -4.47 -23.99
N GLY A 48 7.98 -5.25 -23.45
CA GLY A 48 7.50 -5.08 -22.09
C GLY A 48 8.69 -5.14 -21.13
N ALA A 49 8.57 -4.46 -19.99
CA ALA A 49 9.49 -4.70 -18.88
C ALA A 49 9.60 -6.22 -18.62
N PRO A 50 10.77 -6.75 -18.20
CA PRO A 50 10.89 -8.16 -17.86
C PRO A 50 9.79 -8.51 -16.88
N GLN A 51 8.83 -9.32 -17.34
CA GLN A 51 7.73 -9.79 -16.49
C GLN A 51 8.35 -10.65 -15.39
N PRO A 52 7.94 -10.50 -14.12
CA PRO A 52 8.46 -11.34 -13.06
C PRO A 52 8.15 -12.80 -13.43
N ALA A 53 9.19 -13.61 -13.60
CA ALA A 53 9.03 -15.01 -13.95
C ALA A 53 8.12 -15.69 -12.90
N GLY A 54 7.04 -16.33 -13.36
CA GLY A 54 6.12 -17.07 -12.48
C GLY A 54 4.84 -16.35 -12.04
N LEU A 55 4.70 -15.04 -12.27
CA LEU A 55 3.47 -14.31 -11.91
C LEU A 55 2.44 -14.28 -13.05
N ALA A 56 1.20 -14.68 -12.74
CA ALA A 56 0.10 -14.63 -13.71
C ALA A 56 -0.22 -13.17 -14.10
N THR A 57 -0.01 -12.84 -15.37
CA THR A 57 -0.32 -11.53 -15.98
C THR A 57 -1.71 -11.48 -16.62
N SER A 58 -2.50 -12.54 -16.49
CA SER A 58 -3.89 -12.61 -16.97
C SER A 58 -4.81 -13.33 -15.99
N ARG A 59 -6.12 -13.04 -16.07
CA ARG A 59 -7.18 -13.64 -15.24
C ARG A 59 -7.57 -15.03 -15.75
N THR A 60 -6.81 -16.05 -15.37
CA THR A 60 -7.07 -17.45 -15.75
C THR A 60 -8.29 -18.06 -15.04
N ASP A 61 -8.79 -17.41 -13.99
CA ASP A 61 -9.98 -17.84 -13.23
C ASP A 61 -11.31 -17.44 -13.88
N LEU A 62 -11.29 -16.70 -14.99
CA LEU A 62 -12.48 -16.13 -15.63
C LEU A 62 -12.68 -16.63 -17.07
N THR A 63 -13.94 -16.83 -17.44
CA THR A 63 -14.31 -16.97 -18.85
C THR A 63 -14.16 -15.62 -19.58
N PRO A 64 -14.01 -15.59 -20.92
CA PRO A 64 -13.95 -14.32 -21.67
C PRO A 64 -15.15 -13.40 -21.42
N LYS A 65 -16.34 -13.99 -21.23
CA LYS A 65 -17.57 -13.25 -20.89
C LYS A 65 -17.47 -12.60 -19.51
N ASP A 66 -16.99 -13.34 -18.51
CA ASP A 66 -16.84 -12.82 -17.16
C ASP A 66 -15.71 -11.78 -17.07
N LEU A 67 -14.61 -12.00 -17.78
CA LEU A 67 -13.52 -11.03 -17.88
C LEU A 67 -14.02 -9.70 -18.47
N ALA A 68 -14.79 -9.73 -19.55
CA ALA A 68 -15.40 -8.54 -20.13
C ALA A 68 -16.32 -7.81 -19.13
N ARG A 69 -17.08 -8.55 -18.32
CA ARG A 69 -17.92 -7.99 -17.25
C ARG A 69 -17.09 -7.36 -16.14
N VAL A 70 -15.99 -8.00 -15.72
CA VAL A 70 -15.06 -7.46 -14.72
C VAL A 70 -14.44 -6.16 -15.22
N ILE A 71 -13.90 -6.13 -16.45
CA ILE A 71 -13.33 -4.93 -17.06
C ILE A 71 -14.36 -3.79 -17.14
N ALA A 72 -15.62 -4.11 -17.49
CA ALA A 72 -16.67 -3.11 -17.59
C ALA A 72 -17.04 -2.51 -16.22
N ILE A 73 -17.19 -3.34 -15.18
CA ILE A 73 -17.63 -2.87 -13.86
C ILE A 73 -16.52 -2.14 -13.08
N THR A 74 -15.25 -2.47 -13.32
CA THR A 74 -14.11 -1.83 -12.64
C THR A 74 -13.63 -0.55 -13.32
N ARG A 75 -14.14 -0.20 -14.50
CA ARG A 75 -13.80 1.06 -15.19
C ARG A 75 -14.13 2.27 -14.31
N PRO A 76 -13.24 3.28 -14.21
CA PRO A 76 -13.54 4.53 -13.51
C PRO A 76 -14.86 5.15 -14.01
N THR A 77 -15.68 5.70 -13.11
CA THR A 77 -16.92 6.38 -13.53
C THR A 77 -16.63 7.70 -14.21
N SER A 78 -17.54 8.10 -15.09
CA SER A 78 -17.64 9.46 -15.64
C SER A 78 -18.92 10.18 -15.20
N ASP A 79 -19.79 9.51 -14.44
CA ASP A 79 -21.03 10.07 -13.90
C ASP A 79 -20.88 10.27 -12.39
N PHE A 80 -20.94 11.53 -11.98
CA PHE A 80 -20.87 11.99 -10.59
C PHE A 80 -22.18 12.62 -10.12
N SER A 81 -23.27 12.51 -10.88
CA SER A 81 -24.59 13.00 -10.48
C SER A 81 -25.27 12.10 -9.46
N LYS A 82 -24.75 10.87 -9.28
CA LYS A 82 -25.27 9.85 -8.38
C LYS A 82 -24.15 8.88 -7.98
N PRO A 83 -24.33 8.10 -6.91
CA PRO A 83 -23.43 7.00 -6.60
C PRO A 83 -23.50 5.91 -7.66
N GLU A 84 -22.39 5.23 -7.93
CA GLU A 84 -22.39 4.01 -8.72
C GLU A 84 -23.08 2.88 -7.95
N GLN A 85 -23.57 1.89 -8.69
CA GLN A 85 -24.17 0.70 -8.09
C GLN A 85 -23.14 -0.01 -7.19
N PHE A 86 -23.60 -0.42 -6.01
CA PHE A 86 -22.82 -1.12 -4.99
C PHE A 86 -21.71 -0.31 -4.30
N GLU A 87 -21.63 1.02 -4.47
CA GLU A 87 -20.69 1.86 -3.70
C GLU A 87 -20.91 1.84 -2.19
N LEU A 88 -22.15 1.60 -1.76
CA LEU A 88 -22.47 1.40 -0.34
C LEU A 88 -21.72 0.20 0.24
N MET A 89 -21.45 -0.83 -0.58
CA MET A 89 -20.90 -2.13 -0.21
C MET A 89 -19.42 -2.21 -0.59
N GLN A 90 -18.58 -1.39 0.04
CA GLN A 90 -17.15 -1.27 -0.32
C GLN A 90 -16.35 -2.58 -0.21
N GLY A 91 -16.77 -3.51 0.64
CA GLY A 91 -16.21 -4.85 0.80
C GLY A 91 -17.02 -5.94 0.11
N GLY A 92 -17.89 -5.60 -0.84
CA GLY A 92 -18.81 -6.53 -1.48
C GLY A 92 -19.85 -7.09 -0.50
N ALA A 93 -20.21 -8.36 -0.66
CA ALA A 93 -21.16 -9.05 0.22
C ALA A 93 -20.68 -9.14 1.68
N GLY A 94 -19.38 -9.00 1.93
CA GLY A 94 -18.79 -8.97 3.27
C GLY A 94 -18.93 -7.64 4.01
N THR A 95 -19.42 -6.57 3.38
CA THR A 95 -19.56 -5.25 4.03
C THR A 95 -20.42 -5.29 5.29
N SER A 96 -19.91 -4.70 6.37
CA SER A 96 -20.67 -4.48 7.60
C SER A 96 -21.63 -3.30 7.45
N LYS A 97 -22.90 -3.53 7.74
CA LYS A 97 -23.95 -2.49 7.77
C LYS A 97 -24.33 -2.06 9.19
N LYS A 98 -23.54 -2.46 10.19
CA LYS A 98 -23.79 -2.10 11.58
C LYS A 98 -23.53 -0.60 11.80
N ASP A 99 -24.12 -0.06 12.85
CA ASP A 99 -23.98 1.35 13.20
C ASP A 99 -22.52 1.73 13.44
N VAL A 100 -22.19 2.95 13.03
CA VAL A 100 -20.85 3.52 13.22
C VAL A 100 -20.64 3.82 14.69
N ASN A 101 -19.65 3.16 15.28
CA ASN A 101 -19.16 3.42 16.63
C ASN A 101 -17.67 3.00 16.72
N LYS A 102 -17.11 3.00 17.93
CA LYS A 102 -15.70 2.63 18.17
C LYS A 102 -15.32 1.20 17.72
N ASP A 103 -16.30 0.31 17.57
CA ASP A 103 -16.10 -1.08 17.16
C ASP A 103 -16.45 -1.28 15.66
N ALA A 104 -16.55 -0.19 14.87
CA ALA A 104 -16.92 -0.26 13.46
C ALA A 104 -15.94 -1.12 12.62
N PHE A 105 -14.67 -1.19 13.01
CA PHE A 105 -13.67 -2.03 12.35
C PHE A 105 -13.55 -3.43 12.93
N SER A 106 -14.18 -3.71 14.08
CA SER A 106 -14.13 -4.99 14.78
C SER A 106 -15.29 -5.93 14.41
N GLN A 107 -15.94 -5.69 13.26
CA GLN A 107 -17.08 -6.49 12.79
C GLN A 107 -16.61 -7.61 11.87
N SER A 108 -17.20 -8.79 12.00
CA SER A 108 -16.98 -9.89 11.05
C SER A 108 -17.61 -9.59 9.70
N SER A 109 -17.01 -10.12 8.62
CA SER A 109 -17.58 -10.11 7.28
C SER A 109 -19.02 -10.60 7.28
N ALA A 110 -19.94 -9.83 6.69
CA ALA A 110 -21.38 -10.09 6.80
C ALA A 110 -21.87 -11.37 6.09
N ASN A 111 -21.03 -12.02 5.30
CA ASN A 111 -21.34 -13.19 4.48
C ASN A 111 -20.60 -14.47 4.92
N ILE A 112 -20.04 -14.50 6.12
CA ILE A 112 -19.56 -15.75 6.74
C ILE A 112 -20.72 -16.49 7.41
N SER A 113 -20.58 -17.81 7.56
CA SER A 113 -21.54 -18.66 8.30
C SER A 113 -21.53 -18.39 9.80
N PHE A 114 -22.55 -18.89 10.50
CA PHE A 114 -22.64 -18.77 11.95
C PHE A 114 -21.49 -19.51 12.67
N GLU A 115 -21.09 -20.68 12.16
CA GLU A 115 -19.94 -21.43 12.66
C GLU A 115 -18.62 -20.65 12.47
N GLU A 116 -18.47 -20.00 11.32
CA GLU A 116 -17.33 -19.13 11.04
C GLU A 116 -17.30 -17.88 11.93
N GLU A 117 -18.45 -17.32 12.33
CA GLU A 117 -18.48 -16.27 13.36
C GLU A 117 -17.90 -16.74 14.70
N GLY A 118 -18.09 -18.02 15.06
CA GLY A 118 -17.44 -18.63 16.22
C GLY A 118 -15.91 -18.62 16.07
N THR A 119 -15.41 -19.02 14.90
CA THR A 119 -13.98 -19.00 14.56
C THR A 119 -13.41 -17.58 14.59
N PHE A 120 -14.14 -16.61 14.04
CA PHE A 120 -13.77 -15.19 14.08
C PHE A 120 -13.65 -14.68 15.52
N LYS A 121 -14.59 -15.02 16.40
CA LYS A 121 -14.54 -14.62 17.82
C LYS A 121 -13.37 -15.25 18.57
N LEU A 122 -13.04 -16.51 18.27
CA LEU A 122 -11.85 -17.17 18.81
C LEU A 122 -10.56 -16.49 18.35
N GLY A 123 -10.46 -16.17 17.06
CA GLY A 123 -9.32 -15.41 16.53
C GLY A 123 -9.20 -14.01 17.15
N ASN A 124 -10.32 -13.30 17.34
CA ASN A 124 -10.35 -12.03 18.07
C ASN A 124 -9.84 -12.19 19.51
N ALA A 125 -10.24 -13.26 20.20
CA ALA A 125 -9.76 -13.53 21.55
C ALA A 125 -8.23 -13.71 21.61
N ILE A 126 -7.64 -14.36 20.59
CA ILE A 126 -6.18 -14.45 20.46
C ILE A 126 -5.57 -13.08 20.11
N PHE A 127 -6.16 -12.33 19.18
CA PHE A 127 -5.67 -11.02 18.75
C PHE A 127 -5.60 -9.99 19.90
N ARG A 128 -6.53 -10.11 20.86
CA ARG A 128 -6.64 -9.26 22.06
C ARG A 128 -5.90 -9.81 23.28
N LYS A 129 -5.33 -11.00 23.17
CA LYS A 129 -4.70 -11.69 24.29
C LYS A 129 -3.38 -10.99 24.63
N ASN A 130 -3.27 -10.58 25.89
CA ASN A 130 -1.99 -10.17 26.44
C ASN A 130 -1.13 -11.41 26.73
N TRP A 131 -0.01 -11.50 26.04
CA TRP A 131 1.03 -12.48 26.32
C TRP A 131 1.81 -12.06 27.57
N VAL A 132 2.30 -13.06 28.32
CA VAL A 132 3.06 -12.85 29.56
C VAL A 132 4.43 -13.49 29.44
N SER A 133 5.41 -12.90 30.14
CA SER A 133 6.81 -13.32 30.10
C SER A 133 6.98 -14.78 30.52
N SER A 134 7.80 -15.50 29.77
CA SER A 134 8.12 -16.90 30.05
C SER A 134 9.14 -17.05 31.18
N PRO A 135 9.07 -18.13 31.99
CA PRO A 135 7.96 -19.07 32.10
C PRO A 135 6.80 -18.48 32.89
N SER A 136 5.58 -18.87 32.55
CA SER A 136 4.38 -18.44 33.28
C SER A 136 3.63 -19.61 33.92
N SER A 137 3.01 -19.37 35.09
CA SER A 137 2.04 -20.30 35.66
C SER A 137 0.79 -20.46 34.78
N THR A 138 0.48 -19.44 33.97
CA THR A 138 -0.60 -19.49 32.99
C THR A 138 -0.04 -19.91 31.64
N GLN A 139 0.20 -21.22 31.46
CA GLN A 139 0.75 -21.79 30.22
C GLN A 139 -0.01 -21.37 28.96
N ALA A 140 -1.32 -21.07 29.07
CA ALA A 140 -2.11 -20.62 27.95
C ALA A 140 -1.75 -19.22 27.46
N SER A 141 -1.13 -18.36 28.28
CA SER A 141 -0.71 -16.99 27.94
C SER A 141 0.81 -16.78 27.90
N ASP A 142 1.56 -17.85 28.14
CA ASP A 142 3.02 -17.90 28.08
C ASP A 142 3.56 -17.63 26.67
N GLY A 143 4.80 -17.15 26.55
CA GLY A 143 5.48 -16.93 25.28
C GLY A 143 5.83 -15.48 24.93
N LEU A 144 5.53 -14.48 25.75
CA LEU A 144 5.99 -13.11 25.47
C LEU A 144 7.53 -13.10 25.38
N GLY A 145 8.07 -12.64 24.26
CA GLY A 145 9.51 -12.60 24.05
C GLY A 145 10.20 -11.64 25.03
N PRO A 146 11.52 -11.78 25.26
CA PRO A 146 12.19 -10.95 26.25
C PRO A 146 12.24 -9.47 25.92
N LEU A 147 12.35 -9.15 24.63
CA LEU A 147 12.27 -7.81 24.05
C LEU A 147 11.07 -7.76 23.11
N PHE A 148 10.28 -6.71 23.19
CA PHE A 148 9.03 -6.55 22.45
C PHE A 148 8.64 -5.07 22.34
N ASN A 149 7.68 -4.76 21.46
CA ASN A 149 7.05 -3.45 21.37
C ASN A 149 5.65 -3.43 21.98
N GLU A 150 4.92 -4.54 21.90
CA GLU A 150 3.60 -4.67 22.52
C GLU A 150 3.29 -6.09 22.98
N ARG A 151 2.33 -6.22 23.92
CA ARG A 151 1.93 -7.52 24.49
C ARG A 151 0.75 -8.18 23.78
N ALA A 152 0.08 -7.47 22.88
CA ALA A 152 -1.06 -7.96 22.12
C ALA A 152 -1.18 -7.19 20.79
N CYS A 153 -1.62 -7.86 19.73
CA CYS A 153 -1.83 -7.22 18.43
C CYS A 153 -2.78 -6.01 18.52
N GLN A 154 -3.84 -6.13 19.32
CA GLN A 154 -4.81 -5.05 19.55
C GLN A 154 -4.21 -3.76 20.14
N ASN A 155 -3.11 -3.84 20.90
CA ASN A 155 -2.51 -2.66 21.53
C ASN A 155 -1.83 -1.76 20.47
N CYS A 156 -1.33 -2.34 19.39
CA CYS A 156 -0.90 -1.60 18.21
C CYS A 156 -2.09 -1.25 17.28
N HIS A 157 -2.98 -2.22 17.03
CA HIS A 157 -4.14 -2.07 16.17
C HIS A 157 -5.37 -1.61 16.96
N LEU A 158 -5.41 -0.34 17.38
CA LEU A 158 -6.44 0.21 18.27
C LEU A 158 -7.86 -0.01 17.72
N LYS A 159 -8.62 -0.92 18.33
CA LYS A 159 -9.95 -1.36 17.83
C LYS A 159 -9.94 -1.79 16.36
N ASP A 160 -8.87 -2.49 15.96
CA ASP A 160 -8.59 -2.90 14.57
C ASP A 160 -8.36 -1.71 13.61
N GLY A 161 -8.25 -0.51 14.19
CA GLY A 161 -7.95 0.74 13.54
C GLY A 161 -6.47 1.07 13.56
N ARG A 162 -6.21 2.37 13.39
CA ARG A 162 -4.89 2.90 13.13
C ARG A 162 -4.19 3.21 14.44
N GLY A 163 -2.88 3.03 14.46
CA GLY A 163 -2.04 3.44 15.57
C GLY A 163 -1.84 4.97 15.64
N HIS A 164 -0.95 5.39 16.52
CA HIS A 164 -0.51 6.76 16.72
C HIS A 164 1.01 6.78 17.04
N PRO A 165 1.70 7.90 16.74
CA PRO A 165 3.06 8.14 17.21
C PRO A 165 3.10 8.31 18.75
N PRO A 166 4.29 8.36 19.38
CA PRO A 166 4.44 8.73 20.78
C PRO A 166 3.80 10.10 21.07
N GLN A 167 3.15 10.23 22.22
CA GLN A 167 2.44 11.44 22.62
C GLN A 167 2.92 11.95 23.99
N GLY A 168 4.18 12.38 24.10
CA GLY A 168 4.73 13.18 25.23
C GLY A 168 4.75 12.55 26.64
N ASP A 169 3.81 11.66 26.96
CA ASP A 169 3.67 10.90 28.19
C ASP A 169 4.18 9.46 28.00
N SER A 170 4.43 8.75 29.09
CA SER A 170 4.89 7.34 29.15
C SER A 170 3.84 6.30 28.70
N GLY A 171 2.91 6.69 27.83
CA GLY A 171 1.93 5.81 27.22
C GLY A 171 2.54 4.89 26.16
N THR A 172 1.91 3.73 25.95
CA THR A 172 2.26 2.81 24.88
C THR A 172 2.03 3.45 23.51
N THR A 173 3.07 3.45 22.66
CA THR A 173 2.98 3.89 21.25
C THR A 173 2.52 2.72 20.38
N SER A 174 1.86 3.01 19.26
CA SER A 174 1.50 2.02 18.23
C SER A 174 2.28 2.28 16.93
N MET A 175 3.48 2.81 17.12
CA MET A 175 4.48 3.12 16.12
C MET A 175 5.84 2.65 16.63
N PHE A 176 6.65 2.08 15.74
CA PHE A 176 8.01 1.62 16.04
C PHE A 176 8.99 2.04 14.94
N LEU A 177 10.29 1.84 15.18
CA LEU A 177 11.35 2.09 14.21
C LEU A 177 11.83 0.76 13.61
N ARG A 178 11.68 0.57 12.29
CA ARG A 178 12.40 -0.45 11.53
C ARG A 178 13.86 -0.05 11.41
N LEU A 179 14.75 -0.99 11.67
CA LEU A 179 16.19 -0.83 11.60
C LEU A 179 16.72 -1.64 10.43
N ALA A 180 17.44 -0.98 9.53
CA ALA A 180 18.11 -1.67 8.44
C ALA A 180 19.31 -0.89 7.93
N ARG A 181 20.30 -1.61 7.43
CA ARG A 181 21.47 -1.10 6.71
C ARG A 181 21.45 -1.57 5.26
N GLN A 182 22.26 -0.91 4.44
CA GLN A 182 22.50 -1.35 3.08
C GLN A 182 23.40 -2.61 3.07
N ALA A 183 23.37 -3.32 1.94
CA ALA A 183 24.37 -4.34 1.65
C ALA A 183 25.77 -3.72 1.68
N SER A 184 26.72 -4.46 2.22
CA SER A 184 28.11 -4.04 2.36
C SER A 184 29.12 -5.01 1.74
N THR A 185 28.65 -6.16 1.24
CA THR A 185 29.49 -7.16 0.55
C THR A 185 28.84 -7.62 -0.75
N GLU A 186 29.64 -8.17 -1.67
CA GLU A 186 29.14 -8.73 -2.93
C GLU A 186 28.11 -9.86 -2.70
N GLU A 187 28.28 -10.66 -1.65
CA GLU A 187 27.33 -11.71 -1.27
C GLU A 187 25.99 -11.13 -0.79
N GLU A 188 26.04 -10.04 -0.02
CA GLU A 188 24.85 -9.32 0.43
C GLU A 188 24.11 -8.67 -0.75
N GLU A 189 24.85 -8.06 -1.68
CA GLU A 189 24.30 -7.50 -2.92
C GLU A 189 23.65 -8.58 -3.79
N ALA A 190 24.30 -9.74 -3.95
CA ALA A 190 23.74 -10.88 -4.67
C ALA A 190 22.49 -11.43 -3.98
N ALA A 191 22.44 -11.47 -2.65
CA ALA A 191 21.28 -11.92 -1.90
C ALA A 191 20.06 -11.01 -2.09
N LEU A 192 20.26 -9.69 -2.20
CA LEU A 192 19.21 -8.74 -2.56
C LEU A 192 18.74 -8.93 -4.01
N ALA A 193 19.70 -9.03 -4.95
CA ALA A 193 19.40 -9.22 -6.37
C ALA A 193 18.61 -10.51 -6.65
N ASP A 194 18.85 -11.56 -5.85
CA ASP A 194 18.13 -12.83 -5.90
C ASP A 194 16.83 -12.85 -5.06
N HIS A 195 16.41 -11.73 -4.47
CA HIS A 195 15.26 -11.63 -3.56
C HIS A 195 15.31 -12.63 -2.38
N LYS A 196 16.50 -12.99 -1.92
CA LYS A 196 16.66 -13.88 -0.74
C LYS A 196 16.42 -13.14 0.56
N VAL A 197 16.73 -11.85 0.57
CA VAL A 197 16.47 -10.92 1.67
C VAL A 197 15.89 -9.64 1.09
N LEU A 198 15.19 -8.87 1.93
CA LEU A 198 14.63 -7.57 1.54
C LEU A 198 15.59 -6.43 1.90
N ASN A 199 16.33 -6.60 2.98
CA ASN A 199 17.37 -5.70 3.48
C ASN A 199 18.15 -6.42 4.58
N PHE A 200 19.11 -5.73 5.18
CA PHE A 200 19.94 -6.26 6.25
C PHE A 200 19.62 -5.55 7.57
N PRO A 201 19.44 -6.28 8.67
CA PRO A 201 19.17 -5.69 9.98
C PRO A 201 20.38 -4.91 10.52
N ASP A 202 20.13 -4.10 11.54
CA ASP A 202 21.19 -3.63 12.42
C ASP A 202 21.85 -4.85 13.12
N PRO A 203 23.20 -4.92 13.17
CA PRO A 203 23.90 -6.08 13.72
C PRO A 203 23.75 -6.25 15.24
N VAL A 204 23.36 -5.18 15.95
CA VAL A 204 23.16 -5.18 17.41
C VAL A 204 21.68 -5.29 17.77
N TYR A 205 20.82 -4.55 17.07
CA TYR A 205 19.41 -4.35 17.41
C TYR A 205 18.42 -5.03 16.46
N GLY A 206 18.91 -5.80 15.48
CA GLY A 206 18.04 -6.59 14.60
C GLY A 206 17.26 -5.73 13.59
N THR A 207 16.04 -6.15 13.28
CA THR A 207 15.21 -5.57 12.22
C THR A 207 14.31 -4.42 12.69
N GLN A 208 14.11 -4.26 13.99
CA GLN A 208 13.34 -3.17 14.58
C GLN A 208 13.73 -2.92 16.04
N LEU A 209 13.63 -1.66 16.46
CA LEU A 209 13.87 -1.27 17.85
C LEU A 209 12.77 -1.86 18.76
N GLN A 210 13.17 -2.50 19.85
CA GLN A 210 12.29 -3.05 20.90
C GLN A 210 12.33 -2.19 22.16
N GLU A 211 11.33 -1.32 22.34
CA GLU A 211 11.34 -0.38 23.48
C GLU A 211 11.01 -1.03 24.83
N LEU A 212 10.31 -2.15 24.83
CA LEU A 212 9.86 -2.84 26.05
C LEU A 212 10.61 -4.14 26.26
N ALA A 213 10.69 -4.53 27.53
CA ALA A 213 11.32 -5.77 27.95
C ALA A 213 10.56 -6.44 29.10
N VAL A 214 10.81 -7.74 29.27
CA VAL A 214 10.33 -8.50 30.42
C VAL A 214 11.06 -8.07 31.71
N PRO A 215 10.48 -8.30 32.91
CA PRO A 215 11.12 -7.93 34.17
C PRO A 215 12.54 -8.50 34.28
N GLY A 216 13.50 -7.64 34.65
CA GLY A 216 14.91 -8.01 34.78
C GLY A 216 15.75 -7.81 33.52
N LEU A 217 15.14 -7.43 32.39
CA LEU A 217 15.82 -7.01 31.17
C LEU A 217 15.50 -5.53 30.88
N GLN A 218 16.43 -4.83 30.21
CA GLN A 218 16.20 -3.47 29.73
C GLN A 218 15.75 -3.52 28.26
N GLY A 219 14.80 -2.66 27.89
CA GLY A 219 14.48 -2.42 26.48
C GLY A 219 15.69 -1.87 25.74
N GLU A 220 15.70 -2.00 24.42
CA GLU A 220 16.84 -1.66 23.57
C GLU A 220 17.17 -0.17 23.56
N GLY A 221 16.17 0.67 23.74
CA GLY A 221 16.23 2.12 23.75
C GLY A 221 14.82 2.68 23.69
N ARG A 222 14.69 3.98 23.49
CA ARG A 222 13.39 4.63 23.26
C ARG A 222 13.37 5.47 22.01
N MET A 223 12.30 5.36 21.22
CA MET A 223 12.10 6.22 20.07
C MET A 223 11.81 7.64 20.54
N HIS A 224 12.53 8.61 19.98
CA HIS A 224 12.27 10.03 20.16
C HIS A 224 11.89 10.66 18.82
N VAL A 225 10.91 11.57 18.87
CA VAL A 225 10.39 12.27 17.69
C VAL A 225 10.31 13.76 17.98
N ASP A 226 11.11 14.53 17.25
CA ASP A 226 10.99 15.99 17.23
C ASP A 226 10.17 16.42 16.01
N TYR A 227 9.32 17.42 16.18
CA TYR A 227 8.54 17.99 15.08
C TYR A 227 8.91 19.44 14.83
N GLN A 228 9.17 19.76 13.57
CA GLN A 228 9.26 21.14 13.08
C GLN A 228 8.00 21.49 12.29
N ASP A 229 7.43 22.66 12.56
CA ASP A 229 6.30 23.18 11.81
C ASP A 229 6.73 23.70 10.43
N GLU A 230 6.03 23.27 9.38
CA GLU A 230 6.18 23.72 8.00
C GLU A 230 4.86 24.33 7.51
N LYS A 231 4.88 25.63 7.18
CA LYS A 231 3.68 26.36 6.77
C LYS A 231 3.45 26.28 5.27
N VAL A 232 2.28 25.80 4.86
CA VAL A 232 1.83 25.78 3.47
C VAL A 232 0.70 26.79 3.30
N LYS A 233 0.89 27.75 2.40
CA LYS A 233 -0.14 28.74 2.04
C LYS A 233 -1.01 28.18 0.91
N LEU A 234 -2.33 28.25 1.10
CA LEU A 234 -3.32 27.83 0.11
C LEU A 234 -3.76 29.02 -0.77
N ALA A 235 -4.42 28.74 -1.90
CA ALA A 235 -4.82 29.77 -2.86
C ALA A 235 -5.82 30.80 -2.31
N ASP A 236 -6.62 30.43 -1.31
CA ASP A 236 -7.56 31.33 -0.62
C ASP A 236 -6.87 32.22 0.45
N GLY A 237 -5.55 32.10 0.60
CA GLY A 237 -4.76 32.83 1.58
C GLY A 237 -4.68 32.18 2.96
N SER A 238 -5.44 31.12 3.24
CA SER A 238 -5.32 30.34 4.47
C SER A 238 -3.97 29.61 4.53
N THR A 239 -3.55 29.21 5.74
CA THR A 239 -2.28 28.52 5.97
C THR A 239 -2.52 27.24 6.76
N VAL A 240 -1.94 26.14 6.29
CA VAL A 240 -1.91 24.86 7.00
C VAL A 240 -0.50 24.67 7.58
N SER A 241 -0.40 24.25 8.85
CA SER A 241 0.87 23.91 9.49
C SER A 241 1.07 22.39 9.43
N LEU A 242 2.02 21.93 8.62
CA LEU A 242 2.44 20.53 8.56
C LEU A 242 3.50 20.26 9.63
N ARG A 243 3.57 19.01 10.12
CA ARG A 243 4.64 18.56 11.01
C ARG A 243 5.69 17.79 10.25
N LYS A 244 6.92 18.31 10.18
CA LYS A 244 8.09 17.61 9.65
C LYS A 244 8.83 16.91 10.80
N PRO A 245 8.84 15.58 10.87
CA PRO A 245 9.49 14.85 11.95
C PRO A 245 10.99 14.69 11.73
N SER A 246 11.74 14.55 12.83
CA SER A 246 13.06 13.92 12.89
C SER A 246 13.07 12.86 13.97
N TYR A 247 13.73 11.74 13.69
CA TYR A 247 13.74 10.55 14.53
C TYR A 247 15.11 10.29 15.11
N SER A 248 15.14 9.87 16.38
CA SER A 248 16.34 9.39 17.05
C SER A 248 15.99 8.29 18.04
N VAL A 249 17.01 7.62 18.56
CA VAL A 249 16.87 6.64 19.64
C VAL A 249 17.62 7.14 20.86
N GLU A 250 16.93 7.22 21.99
CA GLU A 250 17.50 7.59 23.28
C GLU A 250 17.81 6.36 24.12
N GLY A 251 18.87 6.42 24.93
CA GLY A 251 19.12 5.41 25.97
C GLY A 251 19.42 4.00 25.45
N LEU A 252 20.14 3.88 24.33
CA LEU A 252 20.57 2.60 23.76
C LEU A 252 21.28 1.71 24.81
N ALA A 253 20.73 0.52 25.06
CA ALA A 253 21.14 -0.34 26.17
C ALA A 253 22.24 -1.37 25.80
N TYR A 254 22.43 -1.65 24.51
CA TYR A 254 23.29 -2.74 24.03
C TYR A 254 24.48 -2.27 23.18
N GLY A 255 24.80 -0.97 23.23
CA GLY A 255 25.88 -0.34 22.47
C GLY A 255 25.36 0.63 21.40
N PRO A 256 26.23 1.25 20.60
CA PRO A 256 25.79 2.12 19.50
C PRO A 256 25.11 1.30 18.41
N LEU A 257 24.14 1.91 17.72
CA LEU A 257 23.65 1.43 16.42
C LEU A 257 24.81 1.42 15.42
N ASP A 258 24.72 0.56 14.40
CA ASP A 258 25.63 0.66 13.26
C ASP A 258 25.47 2.04 12.60
N PRO A 259 26.57 2.74 12.25
CA PRO A 259 26.50 4.09 11.70
C PRO A 259 25.78 4.17 10.33
N HIS A 260 25.57 3.02 9.67
CA HIS A 260 24.82 2.91 8.42
C HIS A 260 23.37 2.46 8.63
N THR A 261 22.93 2.25 9.88
CA THR A 261 21.54 1.90 10.17
C THR A 261 20.61 3.09 9.93
N THR A 262 19.59 2.83 9.13
CA THR A 262 18.46 3.72 8.88
C THR A 262 17.37 3.51 9.94
N LEU A 263 16.78 4.62 10.40
CA LEU A 263 15.62 4.61 11.29
C LEU A 263 14.37 4.86 10.45
N SER A 264 13.53 3.84 10.26
CA SER A 264 12.32 3.95 9.46
C SER A 264 11.06 3.86 10.34
N PRO A 265 10.35 4.98 10.56
CA PRO A 265 9.13 5.00 11.37
C PRO A 265 7.98 4.23 10.71
N ARG A 266 7.31 3.36 11.47
CA ARG A 266 6.13 2.60 11.02
C ARG A 266 4.99 2.72 12.03
N MET A 267 3.97 3.49 11.66
CA MET A 267 2.71 3.57 12.38
C MET A 267 1.78 2.44 11.93
N THR A 268 1.10 1.82 12.88
CA THR A 268 0.24 0.67 12.65
C THR A 268 -0.96 1.01 11.73
N PRO A 269 -1.19 0.27 10.62
CA PRO A 269 -2.34 0.48 9.73
C PRO A 269 -3.63 -0.19 10.25
N PRO A 270 -4.82 0.21 9.75
CA PRO A 270 -6.08 -0.48 10.06
C PRO A 270 -6.15 -1.88 9.42
N MET A 271 -6.92 -2.78 10.04
CA MET A 271 -6.97 -4.21 9.70
C MET A 271 -8.15 -4.64 8.80
N ILE A 272 -9.04 -3.71 8.45
CA ILE A 272 -10.26 -4.04 7.69
C ILE A 272 -9.99 -4.39 6.23
N GLY A 273 -10.71 -5.38 5.72
CA GLY A 273 -10.73 -5.74 4.30
C GLY A 273 -9.47 -6.43 3.78
N LEU A 274 -8.48 -6.74 4.62
CA LEU A 274 -7.21 -7.35 4.20
C LEU A 274 -7.41 -8.68 3.46
N GLY A 275 -8.38 -9.49 3.91
CA GLY A 275 -8.72 -10.72 3.21
C GLY A 275 -9.16 -10.50 1.76
N LEU A 276 -9.92 -9.44 1.49
CA LEU A 276 -10.32 -9.08 0.13
C LEU A 276 -9.12 -8.63 -0.71
N VAL A 277 -8.18 -7.88 -0.12
CA VAL A 277 -6.93 -7.45 -0.77
C VAL A 277 -6.07 -8.65 -1.16
N GLU A 278 -5.95 -9.65 -0.28
CA GLU A 278 -5.23 -10.91 -0.55
C GLU A 278 -5.82 -11.65 -1.76
N GLN A 279 -7.13 -11.52 -1.97
CA GLN A 279 -7.85 -12.18 -3.07
C GLN A 279 -7.90 -11.36 -4.38
N ILE A 280 -7.27 -10.17 -4.45
CA ILE A 280 -7.11 -9.47 -5.73
C ILE A 280 -6.14 -10.26 -6.60
N ALA A 281 -6.55 -10.61 -7.81
CA ALA A 281 -5.69 -11.37 -8.73
C ALA A 281 -4.41 -10.56 -9.04
N PRO A 282 -3.21 -11.18 -9.00
CA PRO A 282 -1.95 -10.49 -9.31
C PRO A 282 -2.00 -9.73 -10.64
N ALA A 283 -2.61 -10.34 -11.67
CA ALA A 283 -2.80 -9.74 -12.99
C ALA A 283 -3.46 -8.36 -12.95
N ASP A 284 -4.43 -8.13 -12.06
CA ASP A 284 -5.15 -6.86 -12.00
C ASP A 284 -4.33 -5.74 -11.36
N ILE A 285 -3.39 -6.08 -10.46
CA ILE A 285 -2.42 -5.13 -9.88
C ILE A 285 -1.29 -4.87 -10.90
N LEU A 286 -0.73 -5.94 -11.47
CA LEU A 286 0.36 -5.86 -12.46
C LEU A 286 -0.04 -5.09 -13.73
N ALA A 287 -1.31 -5.17 -14.15
CA ALA A 287 -1.82 -4.42 -15.30
C ALA A 287 -1.81 -2.90 -15.10
N ARG A 288 -1.59 -2.41 -13.87
CA ARG A 288 -1.49 -0.99 -13.53
C ARG A 288 -0.06 -0.51 -13.37
N ALA A 289 0.91 -1.42 -13.36
CA ALA A 289 2.30 -1.06 -13.20
C ALA A 289 2.82 -0.35 -14.45
N ASP A 290 3.44 0.82 -14.25
CA ASP A 290 4.11 1.57 -15.30
C ASP A 290 5.43 2.18 -14.82
N ALA A 291 6.35 1.31 -14.37
CA ALA A 291 7.66 1.71 -13.85
C ALA A 291 8.51 2.60 -14.77
N ALA A 292 8.14 2.74 -16.05
CA ALA A 292 8.86 3.55 -17.03
C ALA A 292 8.10 4.82 -17.45
N ASP A 293 6.96 5.15 -16.80
CA ASP A 293 6.11 6.32 -17.10
C ASP A 293 5.88 6.46 -18.61
N ARG A 294 5.35 5.39 -19.23
CA ARG A 294 5.23 5.28 -20.69
C ARG A 294 4.16 6.21 -21.27
N ASP A 295 3.17 6.58 -20.48
CA ASP A 295 2.15 7.54 -20.89
C ASP A 295 2.50 9.00 -20.55
N GLY A 296 3.58 9.23 -19.78
CA GLY A 296 4.12 10.54 -19.46
C GLY A 296 3.24 11.34 -18.50
N ASP A 297 2.37 10.67 -17.74
CA ASP A 297 1.53 11.32 -16.73
C ASP A 297 2.30 11.66 -15.45
N GLY A 298 3.52 11.13 -15.31
CA GLY A 298 4.43 11.34 -14.18
C GLY A 298 4.21 10.37 -13.02
N ILE A 299 3.47 9.27 -13.24
CA ILE A 299 3.22 8.20 -12.29
C ILE A 299 3.99 6.96 -12.76
N SER A 300 4.83 6.42 -11.88
CA SER A 300 5.77 5.32 -12.16
C SER A 300 5.52 4.10 -11.28
N GLY A 301 4.24 3.83 -10.96
CA GLY A 301 3.84 2.76 -10.06
C GLY A 301 4.45 1.41 -10.41
N ARG A 302 5.06 0.73 -9.44
CA ARG A 302 5.67 -0.60 -9.64
C ARG A 302 5.31 -1.60 -8.54
N PRO A 303 5.21 -2.90 -8.86
CA PRO A 303 5.01 -3.91 -7.83
C PRO A 303 6.29 -4.06 -7.00
N ASN A 304 6.15 -4.51 -5.75
CA ASN A 304 7.28 -5.11 -5.04
C ASN A 304 7.24 -6.62 -5.26
N ILE A 305 8.26 -7.17 -5.91
CA ILE A 305 8.41 -8.62 -6.08
C ILE A 305 9.24 -9.16 -4.92
N ILE A 306 8.72 -10.19 -4.27
CA ILE A 306 9.34 -10.79 -3.08
C ILE A 306 9.35 -12.31 -3.21
N ARG A 307 10.19 -12.98 -2.43
CA ARG A 307 10.15 -14.43 -2.31
C ARG A 307 9.15 -14.83 -1.22
N ASP A 308 8.21 -15.71 -1.56
CA ASP A 308 7.28 -16.26 -0.59
C ASP A 308 8.02 -17.19 0.37
N GLY A 309 7.90 -16.96 1.68
CA GLY A 309 8.61 -17.75 2.69
C GLY A 309 8.22 -19.23 2.71
N SER A 310 6.98 -19.55 2.30
CA SER A 310 6.46 -20.92 2.34
C SER A 310 6.84 -21.76 1.12
N SER A 311 6.75 -21.20 -0.08
CA SER A 311 7.02 -21.89 -1.34
C SER A 311 8.44 -21.65 -1.86
N GLY A 312 9.09 -20.57 -1.44
CA GLY A 312 10.37 -20.12 -1.99
C GLY A 312 10.24 -19.50 -3.38
N GLU A 313 9.04 -19.36 -3.95
CA GLU A 313 8.82 -18.79 -5.28
C GLU A 313 8.72 -17.27 -5.24
N LEU A 314 9.03 -16.61 -6.36
CA LEU A 314 8.77 -15.17 -6.50
C LEU A 314 7.27 -14.91 -6.59
N THR A 315 6.80 -13.92 -5.83
CA THR A 315 5.39 -13.55 -5.75
C THR A 315 5.22 -12.04 -5.60
N LEU A 316 3.97 -11.59 -5.72
CA LEU A 316 3.60 -10.20 -5.52
C LEU A 316 3.50 -9.91 -4.02
N GLY A 317 4.28 -8.94 -3.56
CA GLY A 317 4.14 -8.34 -2.24
C GLY A 317 2.87 -7.48 -2.12
N ARG A 318 2.19 -7.55 -0.99
CA ARG A 318 0.84 -6.97 -0.80
C ARG A 318 0.68 -6.22 0.51
N PHE A 319 1.30 -6.72 1.58
CA PHE A 319 1.10 -6.25 2.94
C PHE A 319 2.35 -5.54 3.46
N GLY A 320 2.16 -4.77 4.52
CA GLY A 320 3.14 -3.80 5.00
C GLY A 320 3.09 -2.48 4.22
N TRP A 321 3.93 -1.54 4.67
CA TRP A 321 4.00 -0.18 4.14
C TRP A 321 4.76 -0.08 2.81
N LYS A 322 5.65 -1.03 2.52
CA LYS A 322 6.40 -1.13 1.27
C LYS A 322 6.10 -2.46 0.55
N ALA A 323 4.90 -3.02 0.76
CA ALA A 323 4.45 -4.26 0.14
C ALA A 323 5.40 -5.45 0.36
N GLN A 324 6.01 -5.57 1.53
CA GLN A 324 7.06 -6.55 1.81
C GLN A 324 6.58 -7.96 2.19
N ALA A 325 5.29 -8.17 2.40
CA ALA A 325 4.72 -9.48 2.75
C ALA A 325 3.66 -9.93 1.73
N ALA A 326 3.67 -11.22 1.40
CA ALA A 326 2.81 -11.80 0.36
C ALA A 326 1.39 -12.14 0.86
N SER A 327 1.29 -12.56 2.12
CA SER A 327 0.06 -13.05 2.74
C SER A 327 -0.16 -12.45 4.12
N ILE A 328 -1.42 -12.47 4.56
CA ILE A 328 -1.80 -12.06 5.93
C ILE A 328 -1.11 -12.98 6.94
N ARG A 329 -1.01 -14.29 6.66
CA ARG A 329 -0.38 -15.26 7.54
C ARG A 329 1.11 -14.94 7.77
N GLN A 330 1.85 -14.65 6.70
CA GLN A 330 3.25 -14.25 6.81
C GLN A 330 3.38 -12.92 7.57
N GLN A 331 2.56 -11.92 7.22
CA GLN A 331 2.58 -10.62 7.93
C GLN A 331 2.27 -10.77 9.42
N SER A 332 1.34 -11.65 9.80
CA SER A 332 1.05 -11.97 11.20
C SER A 332 2.21 -12.70 11.87
N ALA A 333 2.88 -13.61 11.18
CA ALA A 333 4.06 -14.32 11.70
C ALA A 333 5.22 -13.35 11.96
N ASP A 334 5.48 -12.44 11.03
CA ASP A 334 6.49 -11.40 11.17
C ASP A 334 6.17 -10.46 12.35
N ALA A 335 4.90 -10.12 12.56
CA ALA A 335 4.45 -9.31 13.69
C ALA A 335 4.53 -10.07 15.03
N PHE A 336 4.22 -11.37 15.06
CA PHE A 336 4.42 -12.17 16.27
C PHE A 336 5.89 -12.15 16.70
N ALA A 337 6.82 -12.39 15.77
CA ALA A 337 8.24 -12.42 16.08
C ALA A 337 8.84 -11.03 16.34
N GLY A 338 8.47 -10.04 15.52
CA GLY A 338 9.02 -8.69 15.59
C GLY A 338 8.40 -7.84 16.69
N ASP A 339 7.08 -7.88 16.88
CA ASP A 339 6.40 -6.93 17.77
C ASP A 339 6.14 -7.48 19.16
N ILE A 340 5.96 -8.80 19.29
CA ILE A 340 5.61 -9.49 20.55
C ILE A 340 6.75 -10.42 21.03
N GLY A 341 7.63 -10.83 20.11
CA GLY A 341 8.74 -11.73 20.38
C GLY A 341 8.36 -13.22 20.47
N ILE A 342 7.29 -13.62 19.80
CA ILE A 342 6.74 -14.99 19.77
C ILE A 342 7.12 -15.72 18.48
N SER A 343 7.60 -16.95 18.62
CA SER A 343 7.86 -17.84 17.50
C SER A 343 6.60 -18.44 16.86
N THR A 344 6.65 -18.60 15.55
CA THR A 344 5.60 -19.22 14.72
C THR A 344 6.22 -20.26 13.77
N PRO A 345 5.42 -21.12 13.10
CA PRO A 345 5.95 -22.06 12.12
C PRO A 345 6.72 -21.37 10.97
N GLU A 346 6.26 -20.19 10.54
CA GLU A 346 6.88 -19.40 9.47
C GLU A 346 8.13 -18.64 9.96
N VAL A 347 8.12 -18.18 11.21
CA VAL A 347 9.22 -17.43 11.82
C VAL A 347 9.58 -18.08 13.17
N PRO A 348 10.38 -19.15 13.18
CA PRO A 348 10.68 -19.94 14.38
C PRO A 348 11.75 -19.29 15.26
N LYS A 349 11.60 -18.00 15.57
CA LYS A 349 12.50 -17.24 16.46
C LYS A 349 11.93 -17.17 17.88
N HIS A 350 12.36 -18.07 18.77
CA HIS A 350 11.81 -18.16 20.16
C HIS A 350 12.19 -17.01 21.10
N TRP A 351 13.04 -16.09 20.64
CA TRP A 351 13.44 -14.89 21.38
C TRP A 351 13.15 -13.62 20.57
N GLY A 352 12.18 -13.69 19.65
CA GLY A 352 11.83 -12.57 18.80
C GLY A 352 12.99 -12.09 17.94
N ASP A 353 13.25 -10.79 17.97
CA ASP A 353 14.29 -10.16 17.14
C ASP A 353 15.67 -10.06 17.79
N CYS A 354 15.85 -10.70 18.95
CA CYS A 354 17.12 -10.62 19.69
C CYS A 354 18.31 -11.12 18.86
N THR A 355 19.42 -10.39 18.94
CA THR A 355 20.64 -10.69 18.19
C THR A 355 21.72 -11.35 19.04
N SER A 356 22.82 -11.77 18.41
CA SER A 356 24.03 -12.22 19.12
C SER A 356 24.67 -11.13 20.01
N GLY A 357 24.36 -9.85 19.76
CA GLY A 357 24.76 -8.74 20.62
C GLY A 357 24.04 -8.75 21.98
N GLU A 358 22.86 -9.36 22.04
CA GLU A 358 21.94 -9.29 23.18
C GLU A 358 21.92 -10.61 23.95
N LYS A 359 23.10 -11.02 24.42
CA LYS A 359 23.32 -12.33 25.06
C LYS A 359 22.38 -12.59 26.24
N THR A 360 22.06 -11.55 27.03
CA THR A 360 21.13 -11.67 28.15
C THR A 360 19.71 -11.96 27.67
N CYS A 361 19.27 -11.38 26.55
CA CYS A 361 17.99 -11.73 25.94
C CYS A 361 17.98 -13.22 25.55
N LEU A 362 18.98 -13.67 24.79
CA LEU A 362 19.07 -15.05 24.29
C LEU A 362 19.22 -16.11 25.39
N ALA A 363 19.66 -15.71 26.59
CA ALA A 363 19.80 -16.59 27.74
C ALA A 363 18.50 -16.75 28.56
N LEU A 364 17.48 -15.91 28.32
CA LEU A 364 16.21 -16.00 29.02
C LEU A 364 15.40 -17.21 28.55
N PRO A 365 14.51 -17.75 29.40
CA PRO A 365 13.60 -18.81 28.99
C PRO A 365 12.61 -18.34 27.92
N ASN A 366 12.24 -19.24 27.01
CA ASN A 366 11.16 -19.02 26.04
C ASN A 366 9.88 -19.78 26.44
N GLY A 367 8.77 -19.52 25.74
CA GLY A 367 7.47 -20.13 26.04
C GLY A 367 7.16 -21.40 25.26
N VAL A 368 8.14 -22.03 24.59
CA VAL A 368 7.91 -23.24 23.81
C VAL A 368 7.43 -24.36 24.74
N GLN A 369 6.29 -24.94 24.40
CA GLN A 369 5.71 -26.06 25.12
C GLN A 369 5.78 -27.31 24.25
N GLU A 370 6.70 -28.23 24.57
CA GLU A 370 6.96 -29.44 23.78
C GLU A 370 5.69 -30.24 23.44
N ARG A 371 4.72 -30.29 24.37
CA ARG A 371 3.41 -30.94 24.18
C ARG A 371 2.52 -30.29 23.11
N LEU A 372 2.78 -29.04 22.73
CA LEU A 372 2.02 -28.25 21.74
C LEU A 372 2.78 -28.09 20.41
N GLY A 373 4.08 -28.40 20.38
CA GLY A 373 4.91 -28.34 19.20
C GLY A 373 6.22 -27.57 19.41
N PRO A 374 6.98 -27.32 18.34
CA PRO A 374 8.31 -26.71 18.41
C PRO A 374 8.28 -25.18 18.53
N VAL A 375 7.11 -24.53 18.53
CA VAL A 375 6.96 -23.06 18.50
C VAL A 375 5.89 -22.62 19.50
N GLU A 376 5.93 -21.34 19.89
CA GLU A 376 5.04 -20.75 20.89
C GLU A 376 3.61 -20.51 20.37
N ALA A 377 3.48 -20.08 19.11
CA ALA A 377 2.21 -19.93 18.42
C ALA A 377 2.08 -21.02 17.32
N PRO A 378 1.57 -22.22 17.65
CA PRO A 378 1.46 -23.33 16.70
C PRO A 378 0.39 -23.08 15.61
N PRO A 379 0.31 -23.92 14.55
CA PRO A 379 -0.60 -23.70 13.42
C PRO A 379 -2.04 -23.37 13.79
N PRO A 380 -2.71 -24.02 14.77
CA PRO A 380 -4.09 -23.64 15.14
C PRO A 380 -4.22 -22.18 15.63
N ILE A 381 -3.20 -21.64 16.28
CA ILE A 381 -3.19 -20.23 16.72
C ILE A 381 -3.02 -19.32 15.50
N MET A 382 -2.08 -19.65 14.61
CA MET A 382 -1.86 -18.89 13.37
C MET A 382 -3.07 -18.91 12.45
N ASP A 383 -3.77 -20.04 12.35
CA ASP A 383 -4.97 -20.19 11.53
C ASP A 383 -6.12 -19.34 12.07
N LEU A 384 -6.29 -19.28 13.41
CA LEU A 384 -7.30 -18.44 14.06
C LEU A 384 -7.02 -16.94 13.85
N VAL A 385 -5.77 -16.49 14.03
CA VAL A 385 -5.39 -15.09 13.82
C VAL A 385 -5.54 -14.71 12.34
N THR A 386 -5.08 -15.58 11.43
CA THR A 386 -5.21 -15.38 9.99
C THR A 386 -6.69 -15.28 9.59
N PHE A 387 -7.54 -16.19 10.07
CA PHE A 387 -8.98 -16.17 9.77
C PHE A 387 -9.65 -14.91 10.28
N TYR A 388 -9.30 -14.46 11.50
CA TYR A 388 -9.79 -13.19 12.05
C TYR A 388 -9.43 -12.01 11.15
N SER A 389 -8.13 -11.84 10.85
CA SER A 389 -7.64 -10.73 10.02
C SER A 389 -8.18 -10.78 8.58
N GLN A 390 -8.43 -11.97 8.04
CA GLN A 390 -9.06 -12.16 6.74
C GLN A 390 -10.55 -11.76 6.70
N ASN A 391 -11.23 -11.73 7.83
CA ASN A 391 -12.68 -11.54 7.91
C ASN A 391 -13.09 -10.31 8.73
N LEU A 392 -12.17 -9.35 8.95
CA LEU A 392 -12.54 -8.02 9.44
C LEU A 392 -13.22 -7.23 8.31
N ALA A 393 -14.51 -6.94 8.51
CA ALA A 393 -15.37 -6.35 7.50
C ALA A 393 -15.00 -4.90 7.20
N VAL A 394 -15.12 -4.53 5.92
CA VAL A 394 -15.14 -3.11 5.52
C VAL A 394 -16.52 -2.52 5.89
N PRO A 395 -16.60 -1.40 6.63
CA PRO A 395 -17.86 -0.74 6.92
C PRO A 395 -18.56 -0.23 5.65
N ALA A 396 -19.89 -0.10 5.72
CA ALA A 396 -20.63 0.52 4.63
C ALA A 396 -20.23 1.99 4.46
N ARG A 397 -20.17 2.43 3.20
CA ARG A 397 -19.91 3.83 2.86
C ARG A 397 -21.06 4.72 3.35
N ARG A 398 -20.79 5.98 3.70
CA ARG A 398 -21.76 6.86 4.35
C ARG A 398 -22.08 8.07 3.48
N GLY A 399 -23.31 8.58 3.52
CA GLY A 399 -23.68 9.85 2.85
C GLY A 399 -23.38 9.92 1.35
N LEU A 400 -23.34 8.78 0.65
CA LEU A 400 -22.86 8.65 -0.72
C LEU A 400 -23.62 9.50 -1.75
N ASP A 401 -24.89 9.79 -1.50
CA ASP A 401 -25.80 10.55 -2.36
C ASP A 401 -25.86 12.04 -2.04
N ARG A 402 -25.14 12.49 -1.00
CA ARG A 402 -25.08 13.92 -0.67
C ARG A 402 -24.40 14.70 -1.80
N PRO A 403 -24.94 15.87 -2.21
CA PRO A 403 -24.36 16.66 -3.29
C PRO A 403 -22.89 17.05 -3.07
N ASP A 404 -22.49 17.36 -1.84
CA ASP A 404 -21.11 17.72 -1.51
C ASP A 404 -20.14 16.53 -1.56
N VAL A 405 -20.59 15.34 -1.16
CA VAL A 405 -19.82 14.09 -1.29
C VAL A 405 -19.64 13.69 -2.76
N LEU A 406 -20.67 13.87 -3.59
CA LEU A 406 -20.61 13.61 -5.03
C LEU A 406 -19.68 14.61 -5.75
N ALA A 407 -19.76 15.90 -5.39
CA ALA A 407 -18.83 16.92 -5.87
C ALA A 407 -17.38 16.60 -5.46
N GLY A 408 -17.16 16.20 -4.20
CA GLY A 408 -15.86 15.74 -3.72
C GLY A 408 -15.32 14.52 -4.45
N LYS A 409 -16.18 13.55 -4.76
CA LYS A 409 -15.82 12.38 -5.58
C LYS A 409 -15.35 12.82 -6.97
N LYS A 410 -16.05 13.77 -7.60
CA LYS A 410 -15.64 14.32 -8.90
C LYS A 410 -14.28 14.99 -8.80
N LEU A 411 -14.06 15.82 -7.78
CA LEU A 411 -12.77 16.49 -7.55
C LEU A 411 -11.64 15.49 -7.32
N PHE A 412 -11.88 14.39 -6.59
CA PHE A 412 -10.91 13.31 -6.41
C PHE A 412 -10.43 12.73 -7.75
N TYR A 413 -11.35 12.59 -8.71
CA TYR A 413 -11.04 12.11 -10.05
C TYR A 413 -10.32 13.19 -10.87
N ASP A 414 -10.85 14.41 -10.91
CA ASP A 414 -10.32 15.51 -11.71
C ASP A 414 -8.93 15.96 -11.24
N MET A 415 -8.65 15.86 -9.93
CA MET A 415 -7.34 16.16 -9.36
C MET A 415 -6.31 15.06 -9.65
N GLY A 416 -6.73 13.90 -10.19
CA GLY A 416 -5.85 12.80 -10.55
C GLY A 416 -5.52 11.84 -9.40
N CYS A 417 -6.24 11.91 -8.27
CA CYS A 417 -5.97 11.03 -7.13
C CYS A 417 -6.13 9.54 -7.49
N ILE A 418 -7.04 9.24 -8.44
CA ILE A 418 -7.31 7.87 -8.91
C ILE A 418 -6.16 7.23 -9.68
N SER A 419 -5.12 7.96 -10.07
CA SER A 419 -3.95 7.39 -10.75
C SER A 419 -3.23 6.37 -9.86
N CYS A 420 -3.17 6.61 -8.54
CA CYS A 420 -2.67 5.63 -7.55
C CYS A 420 -3.81 5.04 -6.72
N HIS A 421 -4.79 5.87 -6.31
CA HIS A 421 -5.94 5.43 -5.52
C HIS A 421 -7.05 4.83 -6.40
N THR A 422 -6.71 3.74 -7.08
CA THR A 422 -7.61 3.00 -7.97
C THR A 422 -8.90 2.60 -7.25
N PRO A 423 -10.09 3.04 -7.71
CA PRO A 423 -11.33 2.83 -6.98
C PRO A 423 -11.73 1.38 -6.75
N LYS A 424 -11.60 0.51 -7.77
CA LYS A 424 -12.33 -0.77 -7.83
C LYS A 424 -11.49 -1.96 -8.26
N PHE A 425 -11.78 -3.11 -7.65
CA PHE A 425 -11.34 -4.43 -8.10
C PHE A 425 -12.47 -5.45 -8.03
N VAL A 426 -12.31 -6.56 -8.75
CA VAL A 426 -13.11 -7.79 -8.53
C VAL A 426 -12.17 -8.91 -8.10
N THR A 427 -12.38 -9.44 -6.89
CA THR A 427 -11.54 -10.52 -6.35
C THR A 427 -11.63 -11.79 -7.20
N ARG A 428 -10.65 -12.70 -7.05
CA ARG A 428 -10.61 -13.97 -7.79
C ARG A 428 -11.81 -14.87 -7.44
N ARG A 429 -12.19 -15.76 -8.37
CA ARG A 429 -13.22 -16.79 -8.10
C ARG A 429 -12.70 -17.92 -7.20
N GLY A 430 -11.47 -18.39 -7.47
CA GLY A 430 -10.84 -19.51 -6.77
C GLY A 430 -10.13 -19.10 -5.48
N THR A 431 -10.86 -18.56 -4.51
CA THR A 431 -10.31 -18.18 -3.19
C THR A 431 -10.47 -19.36 -2.21
N PRO A 432 -9.54 -19.54 -1.25
CA PRO A 432 -9.73 -20.52 -0.18
C PRO A 432 -10.94 -20.20 0.69
N ASN A 433 -11.16 -18.91 1.00
CA ASN A 433 -12.31 -18.43 1.75
C ASN A 433 -13.41 -17.94 0.80
N LYS A 434 -14.57 -18.60 0.79
CA LYS A 434 -15.70 -18.29 -0.08
C LYS A 434 -16.31 -16.91 0.18
N ALA A 435 -16.20 -16.38 1.40
CA ALA A 435 -16.70 -15.04 1.73
C ALA A 435 -16.00 -13.93 0.92
N GLN A 436 -14.78 -14.19 0.45
CA GLN A 436 -13.98 -13.25 -0.34
C GLN A 436 -14.03 -13.52 -1.84
N ALA A 437 -14.73 -14.58 -2.29
CA ALA A 437 -14.75 -14.99 -3.68
C ALA A 437 -15.57 -14.03 -4.54
N PHE A 438 -15.01 -13.58 -5.65
CA PHE A 438 -15.70 -12.85 -6.72
C PHE A 438 -16.53 -11.63 -6.24
N GLN A 439 -15.93 -10.83 -5.37
CA GLN A 439 -16.51 -9.62 -4.78
C GLN A 439 -16.10 -8.38 -5.58
N LEU A 440 -17.05 -7.52 -5.95
CA LEU A 440 -16.76 -6.15 -6.35
C LEU A 440 -16.43 -5.34 -5.09
N ILE A 441 -15.22 -4.81 -5.03
CA ILE A 441 -14.69 -4.10 -3.86
C ILE A 441 -14.18 -2.71 -4.24
N TRP A 442 -14.12 -1.81 -3.26
CA TRP A 442 -13.80 -0.40 -3.44
C TRP A 442 -12.64 0.08 -2.54
N PRO A 443 -11.40 -0.44 -2.72
CA PRO A 443 -10.28 -0.12 -1.84
C PRO A 443 -9.71 1.29 -2.04
N TYR A 444 -9.87 1.90 -3.22
CA TYR A 444 -9.16 3.14 -3.57
C TYR A 444 -7.63 3.02 -3.38
N SER A 445 -7.05 1.97 -3.96
CA SER A 445 -5.62 1.69 -3.94
C SER A 445 -5.28 0.72 -5.08
N ASP A 446 -4.21 0.97 -5.80
CA ASP A 446 -3.64 0.03 -6.77
C ASP A 446 -2.67 -1.00 -6.17
N PHE A 447 -2.30 -0.82 -4.90
CA PHE A 447 -1.34 -1.64 -4.16
C PHE A 447 0.08 -1.65 -4.76
N LEU A 448 0.42 -0.67 -5.60
CA LEU A 448 1.76 -0.48 -6.16
C LEU A 448 2.58 0.44 -5.25
N LEU A 449 3.90 0.40 -5.43
CA LEU A 449 4.87 1.33 -4.87
C LEU A 449 4.91 2.60 -5.72
N HIS A 450 4.87 3.76 -5.07
CA HIS A 450 5.02 5.07 -5.69
C HIS A 450 6.03 5.91 -4.95
N ASP A 451 6.84 6.68 -5.69
CA ASP A 451 7.72 7.68 -5.10
C ASP A 451 6.90 8.85 -4.54
N MET A 452 6.89 8.98 -3.21
CA MET A 452 6.16 10.03 -2.50
C MET A 452 7.01 11.28 -2.23
N GLY A 453 8.22 11.33 -2.82
CA GLY A 453 9.15 12.43 -2.76
C GLY A 453 9.96 12.52 -1.46
N PRO A 454 10.93 13.45 -1.41
CA PRO A 454 11.87 13.56 -0.29
C PRO A 454 11.20 13.93 1.04
N GLY A 455 10.03 14.58 0.99
CA GLY A 455 9.25 14.90 2.18
C GLY A 455 8.82 13.67 2.94
N LEU A 456 8.51 12.56 2.25
CA LEU A 456 8.05 11.30 2.84
C LEU A 456 9.07 10.16 2.76
N ALA A 457 10.32 10.46 2.41
CA ALA A 457 11.37 9.44 2.36
C ALA A 457 11.80 9.02 3.78
N ASP A 458 11.91 7.71 4.03
CA ASP A 458 12.48 7.13 5.24
C ASP A 458 13.94 6.67 5.08
N GLY A 459 14.48 6.80 3.86
CA GLY A 459 15.84 6.39 3.52
C GLY A 459 16.08 4.87 3.50
N GLN A 460 15.06 4.07 3.80
CA GLN A 460 15.19 2.63 3.98
C GLN A 460 14.66 1.86 2.76
N ALA A 461 15.56 1.17 2.08
CA ALA A 461 15.18 0.22 1.04
C ALA A 461 14.59 -1.06 1.64
N VAL A 462 13.56 -1.61 1.00
CA VAL A 462 12.91 -2.87 1.39
C VAL A 462 12.55 -3.68 0.15
N GLY A 463 13.41 -4.63 -0.18
CA GLY A 463 13.36 -5.36 -1.45
C GLY A 463 13.59 -4.40 -2.59
N GLU A 464 12.63 -4.35 -3.52
CA GLU A 464 12.71 -3.44 -4.67
C GLU A 464 12.30 -2.01 -4.32
N ALA A 465 11.62 -1.77 -3.18
CA ALA A 465 11.19 -0.45 -2.77
C ALA A 465 12.37 0.42 -2.33
N THR A 466 12.50 1.63 -2.88
CA THR A 466 13.46 2.64 -2.42
C THR A 466 13.02 3.28 -1.10
N GLY A 467 13.86 4.14 -0.52
CA GLY A 467 13.53 4.91 0.69
C GLY A 467 12.38 5.92 0.50
N SER A 468 12.05 6.35 -0.71
CA SER A 468 10.96 7.30 -0.96
C SER A 468 9.67 6.64 -1.44
N GLU A 469 9.73 5.33 -1.72
CA GLU A 469 8.59 4.58 -2.22
C GLU A 469 7.72 3.99 -1.11
N TRP A 470 6.41 4.07 -1.32
CA TRP A 470 5.40 3.57 -0.41
C TRP A 470 4.30 2.86 -1.19
N ARG A 471 3.77 1.78 -0.61
CA ARG A 471 2.58 1.13 -1.15
C ARG A 471 1.37 2.03 -0.94
N THR A 472 0.55 2.25 -1.97
CA THR A 472 -0.73 2.96 -1.83
C THR A 472 -1.63 2.25 -0.79
N PRO A 473 -1.97 2.84 0.36
CA PRO A 473 -2.87 2.20 1.33
C PRO A 473 -4.34 2.30 0.86
N PRO A 474 -5.20 1.30 1.14
CA PRO A 474 -6.63 1.41 0.84
C PRO A 474 -7.26 2.53 1.67
N LEU A 475 -8.19 3.28 1.08
CA LEU A 475 -8.88 4.42 1.72
C LEU A 475 -10.25 4.05 2.31
N TRP A 476 -10.74 2.82 2.15
CA TRP A 476 -12.00 2.42 2.78
C TRP A 476 -11.93 2.61 4.31
N GLY A 477 -13.01 3.10 4.91
CA GLY A 477 -13.05 3.41 6.34
C GLY A 477 -12.15 4.56 6.80
N ILE A 478 -11.39 5.26 5.94
CA ILE A 478 -10.47 6.32 6.39
C ILE A 478 -11.19 7.43 7.18
N GLY A 479 -12.45 7.73 6.84
CA GLY A 479 -13.28 8.70 7.56
C GLY A 479 -13.68 8.29 8.97
N LEU A 480 -13.50 7.02 9.34
CA LEU A 480 -13.82 6.49 10.67
C LEU A 480 -12.62 6.45 11.60
N THR A 481 -11.43 6.90 11.18
CA THR A 481 -10.18 6.82 11.97
C THR A 481 -10.35 7.41 13.37
N GLN A 482 -10.91 8.63 13.48
CA GLN A 482 -11.17 9.27 14.77
C GLN A 482 -12.18 8.50 15.63
N THR A 483 -13.23 7.96 15.01
CA THR A 483 -14.30 7.26 15.73
C THR A 483 -13.81 5.94 16.31
N VAL A 484 -12.98 5.20 15.57
CA VAL A 484 -12.46 3.90 15.96
C VAL A 484 -11.23 4.02 16.85
N SER A 485 -10.26 4.84 16.44
CA SER A 485 -8.91 4.88 17.02
C SER A 485 -8.73 6.01 18.04
N GLY A 486 -9.70 6.92 18.15
CA GLY A 486 -9.64 8.07 19.06
C GLY A 486 -8.66 9.18 18.62
N ASN A 487 -8.07 9.07 17.43
CA ASN A 487 -7.07 10.01 16.89
C ASN A 487 -7.23 10.21 15.37
N THR A 488 -6.53 11.21 14.82
CA THR A 488 -6.49 11.52 13.37
C THR A 488 -5.07 11.54 12.80
N PHE A 489 -4.27 10.52 13.05
CA PHE A 489 -2.93 10.43 12.44
C PHE A 489 -2.94 9.66 11.12
N PHE A 490 -2.26 10.18 10.11
CA PHE A 490 -2.18 9.61 8.77
C PHE A 490 -0.73 9.48 8.28
N LEU A 491 -0.56 8.82 7.13
CA LEU A 491 0.73 8.46 6.52
C LEU A 491 1.48 7.38 7.32
N HIS A 492 2.68 7.03 6.87
CA HIS A 492 3.44 5.89 7.39
C HIS A 492 3.96 6.09 8.81
N ASP A 493 4.02 7.33 9.29
CA ASP A 493 4.64 7.72 10.55
C ASP A 493 3.74 8.62 11.42
N GLY A 494 2.49 8.81 11.02
CA GLY A 494 1.53 9.62 11.76
C GLY A 494 1.79 11.12 11.76
N ARG A 495 2.65 11.65 10.89
CA ARG A 495 2.98 13.10 10.90
C ARG A 495 1.77 13.98 10.60
N ALA A 496 0.87 13.54 9.72
CA ALA A 496 -0.31 14.29 9.33
C ALA A 496 -1.44 14.10 10.34
N ARG A 497 -2.01 15.19 10.84
CA ARG A 497 -3.09 15.23 11.85
C ARG A 497 -4.49 15.37 11.25
N SER A 498 -4.57 15.51 9.94
CA SER A 498 -5.81 15.61 9.19
C SER A 498 -5.62 15.08 7.77
N LEU A 499 -6.73 14.81 7.08
CA LEU A 499 -6.71 14.43 5.67
C LEU A 499 -6.12 15.54 4.79
N ALA A 500 -6.39 16.80 5.11
CA ALA A 500 -5.79 17.94 4.40
C ALA A 500 -4.27 17.99 4.59
N GLU A 501 -3.75 17.79 5.81
CA GLU A 501 -2.31 17.67 6.03
C GLU A 501 -1.73 16.47 5.26
N ALA A 502 -2.43 15.33 5.23
CA ALA A 502 -1.97 14.14 4.52
C ALA A 502 -1.86 14.39 3.01
N ILE A 503 -2.85 15.04 2.39
CA ILE A 503 -2.80 15.43 0.98
C ILE A 503 -1.62 16.37 0.73
N LEU A 504 -1.42 17.38 1.59
CA LEU A 504 -0.33 18.36 1.47
C LEU A 504 1.08 17.77 1.61
N TRP A 505 1.21 16.56 2.19
CA TRP A 505 2.47 15.82 2.24
C TRP A 505 2.80 15.06 0.96
N HIS A 506 1.87 14.91 0.00
CA HIS A 506 2.14 14.18 -1.24
C HIS A 506 3.14 14.94 -2.12
N GLY A 507 4.39 14.48 -2.15
CA GLY A 507 5.42 14.89 -3.10
C GLY A 507 5.56 13.86 -4.23
N GLY A 508 6.69 13.90 -4.93
CA GLY A 508 7.02 12.91 -5.97
C GLY A 508 5.92 12.77 -7.02
N GLU A 509 5.44 11.55 -7.21
CA GLU A 509 4.35 11.20 -8.13
C GLU A 509 3.02 11.88 -7.73
N GLY A 510 2.77 12.07 -6.42
CA GLY A 510 1.55 12.70 -5.90
C GLY A 510 1.53 14.24 -5.96
N GLN A 511 2.65 14.87 -6.35
CA GLN A 511 2.86 16.31 -6.34
C GLN A 511 1.80 17.08 -7.15
N LYS A 512 1.47 16.61 -8.35
CA LYS A 512 0.47 17.30 -9.22
C LYS A 512 -0.91 17.32 -8.58
N ALA A 513 -1.33 16.22 -7.96
CA ALA A 513 -2.62 16.13 -7.27
C ALA A 513 -2.65 17.02 -6.02
N ARG A 514 -1.56 17.03 -5.25
CA ARG A 514 -1.38 17.95 -4.12
C ARG A 514 -1.53 19.41 -4.53
N ASP A 515 -0.81 19.83 -5.57
CA ASP A 515 -0.79 21.22 -5.99
C ASP A 515 -2.17 21.66 -6.50
N ARG A 516 -2.92 20.78 -7.16
CA ARG A 516 -4.34 21.04 -7.52
C ARG A 516 -5.22 21.22 -6.29
N PHE A 517 -5.05 20.41 -5.24
CA PHE A 517 -5.77 20.59 -3.98
C PHE A 517 -5.42 21.94 -3.31
N ALA A 518 -4.13 22.28 -3.26
CA ALA A 518 -3.68 23.56 -2.68
C ALA A 518 -4.21 24.78 -3.46
N ALA A 519 -4.36 24.64 -4.78
CA ALA A 519 -4.86 25.67 -5.69
C ALA A 519 -6.39 25.79 -5.76
N ALA A 520 -7.14 24.76 -5.33
CA ALA A 520 -8.60 24.77 -5.33
C ALA A 520 -9.16 25.86 -4.39
N ASP A 521 -10.45 26.19 -4.50
CA ASP A 521 -11.08 27.06 -3.50
C ASP A 521 -11.40 26.29 -2.20
N ALA A 522 -11.84 27.01 -1.17
CA ALA A 522 -12.14 26.39 0.13
C ALA A 522 -13.30 25.39 0.06
N ALA A 523 -14.30 25.64 -0.78
CA ALA A 523 -15.48 24.79 -0.90
C ALA A 523 -15.15 23.48 -1.61
N ASP A 524 -14.32 23.53 -2.66
CA ASP A 524 -13.82 22.37 -3.37
C ASP A 524 -12.93 21.49 -2.48
N ARG A 525 -12.04 22.11 -1.70
CA ARG A 525 -11.24 21.37 -0.71
C ARG A 525 -12.13 20.68 0.32
N ASP A 526 -13.09 21.39 0.90
CA ASP A 526 -14.04 20.83 1.87
C ASP A 526 -14.86 19.69 1.27
N ALA A 527 -15.34 19.82 0.03
CA ALA A 527 -16.04 18.76 -0.68
C ALA A 527 -15.16 17.51 -0.85
N LEU A 528 -13.89 17.67 -1.24
CA LEU A 528 -12.94 16.55 -1.34
C LEU A 528 -12.75 15.86 0.02
N ILE A 529 -12.57 16.63 1.10
CA ILE A 529 -12.43 16.06 2.45
C ILE A 529 -13.70 15.29 2.84
N LYS A 530 -14.89 15.84 2.60
CA LYS A 530 -16.15 15.13 2.85
C LYS A 530 -16.30 13.84 2.05
N PHE A 531 -15.80 13.82 0.82
CA PHE A 531 -15.72 12.57 0.05
C PHE A 531 -14.83 11.54 0.74
N LEU A 532 -13.63 11.92 1.19
CA LEU A 532 -12.74 11.02 1.91
C LEU A 532 -13.34 10.57 3.26
N GLU A 533 -13.98 11.46 4.00
CA GLU A 533 -14.70 11.13 5.24
C GLU A 533 -15.90 10.19 5.02
N SER A 534 -16.45 10.19 3.81
CA SER A 534 -17.53 9.28 3.41
C SER A 534 -17.06 7.83 3.25
N LEU A 535 -15.76 7.60 2.96
CA LEU A 535 -15.14 6.30 2.73
C LEU A 535 -14.94 5.53 4.03
#